data_AF-A0A4Q3S135-F1
#
_entry.id   AF-A0A4Q3S135-F1
#
_cell.length_a   1.000
_cell.length_b   1.000
_cell.length_c   1.000
_cell.angle_alpha   90.00
_cell.angle_beta   90.00
_cell.angle_gamma   90.00
#
_symmetry.space_group_name_H-M   'P 1'
#
loop_
_entity.id
_entity.type
_entity.pdbx_description
1 polymer ?
#
loop_
_entity_poly.entity_id
_entity_poly.type
_entity_poly.pdbx_seq_one_letter_code
_entity_poly.pdbx_strand_id
1 'polypeptide(L)'
;MLVPISIKSVEEAAFFNGTMTSSSINRKVNGKEKVNQKLLSTGNSYQWRGNTKRDIPQFPIRFSVVSLYFEEPKDQLTIFSDALGRKVPIKEIRKGMYRLDLPDGNFNYYNYVNGICTMIEIHHSFFEIQFVLRS
;
A
#
# COMPACT_ATOMS: atom_id res chain seq x y z
N MET A 1 19.84 -20.98 11.65
CA MET A 1 19.04 -21.73 10.65
C MET A 1 18.38 -20.70 9.74
N LEU A 2 18.66 -20.73 8.44
CA LEU A 2 18.00 -19.85 7.46
C LEU A 2 16.80 -20.60 6.88
N VAL A 3 15.60 -20.06 7.03
CA VAL A 3 14.38 -20.61 6.42
C VAL A 3 14.06 -19.75 5.19
N PRO A 4 13.98 -20.34 3.98
CA PRO A 4 13.61 -19.58 2.79
C PRO A 4 12.18 -19.07 2.92
N ILE A 5 11.97 -17.78 2.65
CA ILE A 5 10.66 -17.13 2.63
C ILE A 5 10.34 -16.74 1.20
N SER A 6 9.24 -17.27 0.66
CA SER A 6 8.69 -16.87 -0.63
C SER A 6 7.44 -16.03 -0.41
N ILE A 7 7.43 -14.81 -0.94
CA ILE A 7 6.29 -13.90 -0.88
C ILE A 7 5.82 -13.63 -2.31
N LYS A 8 4.54 -13.90 -2.57
CA LYS A 8 3.86 -13.49 -3.81
C LYS A 8 2.71 -12.56 -3.44
N SER A 9 2.75 -11.31 -3.92
CA SER A 9 1.70 -10.32 -3.73
C SER A 9 1.23 -9.84 -5.10
N VAL A 10 -0.07 -9.74 -5.30
CA VAL A 10 -0.71 -9.07 -6.45
C VAL A 10 -1.66 -8.03 -5.88
N GLU A 11 -1.47 -6.78 -6.29
CA GLU A 11 -2.19 -5.63 -5.76
C GLU A 11 -2.65 -4.75 -6.91
N GLU A 12 -3.92 -4.36 -6.89
CA GLU A 12 -4.55 -3.55 -7.94
C GLU A 12 -5.40 -2.47 -7.28
N ALA A 13 -5.45 -1.29 -7.90
CA ALA A 13 -6.37 -0.22 -7.52
C ALA A 13 -6.86 0.49 -8.79
N ALA A 14 -8.17 0.73 -8.84
CA ALA A 14 -8.83 1.45 -9.93
C ALA A 14 -9.46 2.72 -9.39
N PHE A 15 -9.26 3.81 -10.11
CA PHE A 15 -9.74 5.14 -9.73
C PHE A 15 -10.60 5.71 -10.86
N PHE A 16 -11.67 6.41 -10.48
CA PHE A 16 -12.49 7.20 -11.37
C PHE A 16 -12.66 8.59 -10.76
N ASN A 17 -12.39 9.65 -11.54
CA ASN A 17 -12.41 11.04 -11.06
C ASN A 17 -11.64 11.25 -9.74
N GLY A 18 -10.45 10.64 -9.64
CA GLY A 18 -9.58 10.76 -8.47
C GLY A 18 -10.11 10.12 -7.19
N THR A 19 -11.08 9.21 -7.29
CA THR A 19 -11.60 8.42 -6.16
C THR A 19 -11.56 6.94 -6.49
N MET A 20 -11.11 6.12 -5.55
CA MET A 20 -10.97 4.68 -5.74
C MET A 20 -12.35 4.03 -5.87
N THR A 21 -12.57 3.32 -6.97
CA THR A 21 -13.79 2.55 -7.24
C THR A 21 -13.62 1.08 -6.88
N SER A 22 -12.40 0.56 -6.96
CA SER A 22 -12.08 -0.78 -6.47
C SER A 22 -10.60 -0.93 -6.14
N SER A 23 -10.30 -1.83 -5.22
CA SER A 23 -8.94 -2.35 -5.01
C SER A 23 -8.97 -3.84 -4.73
N SER A 24 -7.86 -4.52 -5.01
CA SER A 24 -7.68 -5.92 -4.66
C SER A 24 -6.27 -6.17 -4.14
N ILE A 25 -6.15 -7.08 -3.18
CA ILE A 25 -4.87 -7.58 -2.67
C ILE A 25 -4.96 -9.09 -2.47
N ASN A 26 -4.08 -9.82 -3.13
CA ASN A 26 -3.85 -11.24 -2.89
C ASN A 26 -2.39 -11.46 -2.52
N ARG A 27 -2.14 -11.94 -1.30
CA ARG A 27 -0.80 -12.22 -0.80
C ARG A 27 -0.68 -13.64 -0.28
N LYS A 28 0.35 -14.35 -0.73
CA LYS A 28 0.75 -15.66 -0.26
C LYS A 28 2.16 -15.61 0.31
N VAL A 29 2.36 -16.26 1.46
CA VAL A 29 3.68 -16.46 2.07
C VAL A 29 3.90 -17.97 2.20
N ASN A 30 4.98 -18.46 1.59
CA ASN A 30 5.30 -19.88 1.48
C ASN A 30 4.09 -20.69 0.94
N GLY A 31 3.46 -20.16 -0.11
CA GLY A 31 2.28 -20.74 -0.78
C GLY A 31 0.96 -20.59 -0.02
N LYS A 32 0.98 -20.25 1.27
CA LYS A 32 -0.24 -20.09 2.09
C LYS A 32 -0.81 -18.69 1.94
N GLU A 33 -2.12 -18.59 1.71
CA GLU A 33 -2.82 -17.32 1.68
C GLU A 33 -2.70 -16.60 3.02
N LYS A 34 -2.26 -15.34 2.96
CA LYS A 34 -2.16 -14.44 4.11
C LYS A 34 -3.16 -13.30 4.03
N VAL A 35 -3.43 -12.82 2.82
CA VAL A 35 -4.43 -11.79 2.56
C VAL A 35 -5.10 -12.10 1.23
N ASN A 36 -6.43 -12.05 1.21
CA ASN A 36 -7.21 -12.09 -0.03
C ASN A 36 -8.46 -11.24 0.16
N GLN A 37 -8.37 -10.01 -0.35
CA GLN A 37 -9.39 -9.01 -0.13
C GLN A 37 -9.61 -8.15 -1.36
N LYS A 38 -10.84 -7.72 -1.53
CA LYS A 38 -11.28 -6.74 -2.51
C LYS A 38 -12.11 -5.67 -1.81
N LEU A 39 -11.84 -4.41 -2.10
CA LEU A 39 -12.69 -3.29 -1.71
C LEU A 39 -13.43 -2.80 -2.95
N LEU A 40 -14.73 -2.55 -2.83
CA LEU A 40 -15.56 -2.03 -3.91
C LEU A 40 -16.32 -0.81 -3.43
N SER A 41 -16.34 0.25 -4.24
CA SER A 41 -17.26 1.37 -4.03
C SER A 41 -18.68 0.94 -4.41
N THR A 42 -19.65 1.34 -3.60
CA THR A 42 -21.09 1.11 -3.81
C THR A 42 -21.82 2.41 -4.18
N GLY A 43 -21.08 3.45 -4.59
CA GLY A 43 -21.58 4.81 -4.82
C GLY A 43 -21.52 5.68 -3.57
N ASN A 44 -22.17 5.26 -2.48
CA ASN A 44 -22.22 6.04 -1.23
C ASN A 44 -21.23 5.57 -0.16
N SER A 45 -20.70 4.35 -0.30
CA SER A 45 -19.79 3.76 0.67
C SER A 45 -18.85 2.77 0.00
N TYR A 46 -18.19 1.96 0.82
CA TYR A 46 -17.34 0.87 0.39
C TYR A 46 -17.82 -0.45 0.98
N GLN A 47 -17.48 -1.55 0.31
CA GLN A 47 -17.76 -2.90 0.79
C GLN A 47 -16.52 -3.79 0.61
N TRP A 48 -16.13 -4.45 1.70
CA TRP A 48 -15.11 -5.49 1.67
C TRP A 48 -15.69 -6.82 1.17
N ARG A 49 -14.95 -7.50 0.30
CA ARG A 49 -15.14 -8.91 -0.04
C ARG A 49 -13.84 -9.64 0.22
N GLY A 50 -13.86 -10.65 1.08
CA GLY A 50 -12.65 -11.40 1.42
C GLY A 50 -12.77 -12.13 2.73
N ASN A 51 -11.67 -12.76 3.13
CA ASN A 51 -11.60 -13.62 4.32
C ASN A 51 -11.36 -12.85 5.64
N THR A 52 -11.07 -11.55 5.56
CA THR A 52 -10.66 -10.74 6.72
C THR A 52 -11.70 -9.66 6.98
N LYS A 53 -12.24 -9.62 8.21
CA LYS A 53 -13.16 -8.58 8.68
C LYS A 53 -12.39 -7.27 8.91
N ARG A 54 -12.94 -6.16 8.40
CA ARG A 54 -12.38 -4.81 8.55
C ARG A 54 -13.50 -3.80 8.61
N ASP A 55 -13.21 -2.66 9.23
CA ASP A 55 -14.11 -1.51 9.20
C ASP A 55 -14.27 -0.99 7.77
N ILE A 56 -15.46 -0.51 7.47
CA ILE A 56 -15.78 0.09 6.18
C ILE A 56 -15.24 1.52 6.18
N PRO A 57 -14.38 1.90 5.22
CA PRO A 57 -13.94 3.28 5.09
C PRO A 57 -15.14 4.22 4.89
N GLN A 58 -15.24 5.27 5.72
CA GLN A 58 -16.31 6.28 5.68
C GLN A 58 -15.88 7.56 4.95
N PHE A 59 -14.88 7.47 4.07
CA PHE A 59 -14.30 8.62 3.36
C PHE A 59 -13.90 8.20 1.94
N PRO A 60 -13.91 9.13 0.97
CA PRO A 60 -13.39 8.85 -0.37
C PRO A 60 -11.90 8.54 -0.29
N ILE A 61 -11.50 7.41 -0.88
CA ILE A 61 -10.09 7.01 -0.95
C ILE A 61 -9.50 7.59 -2.23
N ARG A 62 -8.68 8.63 -2.11
CA ARG A 62 -8.06 9.30 -3.26
C ARG A 62 -6.66 8.82 -3.59
N PHE A 63 -5.99 8.23 -2.60
CA PHE A 63 -4.60 7.76 -2.71
C PHE A 63 -4.43 6.52 -1.83
N SER A 64 -3.89 5.45 -2.41
CA SER A 64 -3.62 4.20 -1.70
C SER A 64 -2.13 3.85 -1.72
N VAL A 65 -1.73 2.82 -0.99
CA VAL A 65 -0.32 2.39 -0.99
C VAL A 65 0.14 1.98 -2.39
N VAL A 66 -0.74 1.40 -3.21
CA VAL A 66 -0.44 1.08 -4.62
C VAL A 66 -0.20 2.35 -5.43
N SER A 67 -0.90 3.45 -5.15
CA SER A 67 -0.67 4.73 -5.84
C SER A 67 0.78 5.23 -5.68
N LEU A 68 1.45 4.96 -4.55
CA LEU A 68 2.83 5.38 -4.30
C LEU A 68 3.83 4.79 -5.31
N TYR A 69 3.52 3.67 -5.96
CA TYR A 69 4.39 3.09 -6.98
C TYR A 69 4.38 3.91 -8.28
N PHE A 70 3.36 4.73 -8.50
CA PHE A 70 3.10 5.42 -9.77
C PHE A 70 3.06 6.93 -9.65
N GLU A 71 2.71 7.46 -8.48
CA GLU A 71 2.50 8.88 -8.25
C GLU A 71 3.17 9.32 -6.94
N GLU A 72 3.84 10.46 -6.98
CA GLU A 72 4.43 11.10 -5.81
C GLU A 72 3.32 11.72 -4.93
N PRO A 73 3.29 11.43 -3.61
CA PRO A 73 2.17 11.80 -2.75
C PRO A 73 2.13 13.30 -2.38
N LYS A 74 3.25 14.04 -2.50
CA LYS A 74 3.32 15.50 -2.25
C LYS A 74 2.61 15.92 -0.95
N ASP A 75 1.47 16.59 -1.05
CA ASP A 75 0.71 17.17 0.06
C ASP A 75 -0.12 16.16 0.87
N GLN A 76 -0.06 14.85 0.56
CA GLN A 76 -0.76 13.84 1.35
C GLN A 76 -0.10 13.66 2.73
N LEU A 77 -0.92 13.71 3.80
CA LEU A 77 -0.49 13.39 5.17
C LEU A 77 -0.79 11.94 5.55
N THR A 78 -1.70 11.29 4.83
CA THR A 78 -2.12 9.91 5.08
C THR A 78 -2.44 9.19 3.79
N ILE A 79 -2.05 7.92 3.70
CA ILE A 79 -2.34 7.04 2.56
C ILE A 79 -3.26 5.92 3.01
N PHE A 80 -4.21 5.50 2.19
CA PHE A 80 -5.03 4.32 2.49
C PHE A 80 -4.23 3.04 2.25
N SER A 81 -4.11 2.18 3.27
CA SER A 81 -3.53 0.84 3.13
C SER A 81 -4.62 -0.19 3.01
N ASP A 82 -4.80 -0.78 1.83
CA ASP A 82 -5.73 -1.87 1.58
C ASP A 82 -5.43 -3.09 2.46
N ALA A 83 -4.14 -3.40 2.65
CA ALA A 83 -3.67 -4.48 3.50
C ALA A 83 -4.03 -4.30 4.98
N LEU A 84 -4.23 -3.07 5.45
CA LEU A 84 -4.65 -2.76 6.83
C LEU A 84 -6.13 -2.34 6.92
N GLY A 85 -6.74 -1.96 5.79
CA GLY A 85 -8.07 -1.38 5.68
C GLY A 85 -8.24 -0.02 6.36
N ARG A 86 -7.14 0.73 6.54
CA ARG A 86 -7.16 2.04 7.20
C ARG A 86 -6.13 2.99 6.62
N LYS A 87 -6.29 4.28 6.91
CA LYS A 87 -5.28 5.28 6.61
C LYS A 87 -4.05 5.09 7.52
N VAL A 88 -2.87 5.25 6.94
CA VAL A 88 -1.58 5.24 7.62
C VAL A 88 -0.84 6.54 7.35
N PRO A 89 -0.05 7.06 8.30
CA PRO A 89 0.69 8.30 8.12
C PRO A 89 1.75 8.19 7.02
N ILE A 90 1.91 9.25 6.24
CA ILE A 90 3.05 9.43 5.34
C ILE A 90 3.64 10.82 5.55
N LYS A 91 4.95 10.95 5.42
CA LYS A 91 5.65 12.24 5.55
C LYS A 91 6.80 12.33 4.56
N GLU A 92 6.97 13.49 3.96
CA GLU A 92 8.21 13.82 3.23
C GLU A 92 9.32 14.03 4.26
N ILE A 93 10.41 13.27 4.14
CA ILE A 93 11.56 13.36 5.05
C ILE A 93 12.73 14.15 4.45
N ARG A 94 12.78 14.22 3.12
CA ARG A 94 13.61 15.11 2.31
C ARG A 94 12.98 15.17 0.92
N LYS A 95 13.39 16.15 0.11
CA LYS A 95 12.86 16.36 -1.25
C LYS A 95 12.75 15.05 -2.04
N GLY A 96 11.53 14.64 -2.39
CA GLY A 96 11.25 13.45 -3.18
C GLY A 96 11.46 12.11 -2.43
N MET A 97 11.56 12.12 -1.11
CA MET A 97 11.66 10.90 -0.29
C MET A 97 10.61 10.93 0.81
N TYR A 98 9.74 9.92 0.80
CA TYR A 98 8.60 9.83 1.69
C TYR A 98 8.69 8.59 2.56
N ARG A 99 8.33 8.72 3.83
CA ARG A 99 8.24 7.63 4.80
C ARG A 99 6.79 7.32 5.08
N LEU A 100 6.38 6.09 4.82
CA LEU A 100 5.08 5.53 5.20
C LEU A 100 5.24 4.76 6.52
N ASP A 101 4.57 5.22 7.57
CA ASP A 101 4.63 4.58 8.90
C ASP A 101 3.57 3.47 9.01
N LEU A 102 4.02 2.25 9.31
CA LEU A 102 3.20 1.06 9.44
C LEU A 102 3.13 0.59 10.91
N PRO A 103 2.21 -0.32 11.27
CA PRO A 103 2.13 -0.87 12.63
C PRO A 103 3.43 -1.53 13.08
N ASP A 104 3.58 -1.65 14.41
CA ASP A 104 4.69 -2.35 15.06
C ASP A 104 6.09 -1.79 14.75
N GLY A 105 6.15 -0.48 14.47
CA GLY A 105 7.40 0.22 14.18
C GLY A 105 7.96 -0.05 12.78
N ASN A 106 7.25 -0.82 11.95
CA ASN A 106 7.60 -1.03 10.56
C ASN A 106 7.40 0.26 9.75
N PHE A 107 8.18 0.45 8.70
CA PHE A 107 8.01 1.60 7.80
C PHE A 107 8.59 1.29 6.42
N ASN A 108 8.12 2.04 5.43
CA ASN A 108 8.67 1.99 4.08
C ASN A 108 9.15 3.38 3.65
N TYR A 109 10.25 3.44 2.91
CA TYR A 109 10.63 4.63 2.15
C TYR A 109 10.25 4.49 0.68
N TYR A 110 9.74 5.57 0.11
CA TYR A 110 9.47 5.72 -1.32
C TYR A 110 10.30 6.90 -1.82
N ASN A 111 11.17 6.64 -2.79
CA ASN A 111 12.05 7.65 -3.38
C ASN A 111 11.59 7.95 -4.80
N TYR A 112 11.54 9.23 -5.14
CA TYR A 112 11.08 9.75 -6.41
C TYR A 112 12.14 10.62 -7.06
N VAL A 113 12.28 10.49 -8.37
CA VAL A 113 13.09 11.38 -9.21
C VAL A 113 12.17 11.94 -10.28
N ASN A 114 12.02 13.27 -10.33
CA ASN A 114 11.12 13.96 -11.25
C ASN A 114 9.67 13.44 -11.19
N GLY A 115 9.18 13.08 -10.00
CA GLY A 115 7.83 12.55 -9.79
C GLY A 115 7.65 11.05 -10.07
N ILE A 116 8.70 10.34 -10.52
CA ILE A 116 8.67 8.90 -10.81
C ILE A 116 9.27 8.14 -9.64
N CYS A 117 8.56 7.14 -9.10
CA CYS A 117 9.08 6.28 -8.04
C CYS A 117 10.24 5.42 -8.58
N THR A 118 11.44 5.60 -8.05
CA THR A 118 12.66 4.89 -8.51
C THR A 118 13.12 3.83 -7.52
N MET A 119 12.80 3.98 -6.23
CA MET A 119 13.25 3.03 -5.22
C MET A 119 12.28 2.95 -4.04
N ILE A 120 12.06 1.72 -3.56
CA ILE A 120 11.26 1.44 -2.38
C ILE A 120 12.09 0.64 -1.39
N GLU A 121 12.14 1.08 -0.14
CA GLU A 121 12.85 0.39 0.94
C GLU A 121 11.82 -0.03 1.98
N ILE A 122 11.68 -1.32 2.22
CA ILE A 122 10.77 -1.89 3.21
C ILE A 122 11.60 -2.25 4.44
N HIS A 123 11.28 -1.64 5.58
CA HIS A 123 11.87 -1.96 6.87
C HIS A 123 10.84 -2.68 7.72
N HIS A 124 10.97 -4.00 7.78
CA HIS A 124 10.17 -4.87 8.62
C HIS A 124 10.98 -5.32 9.82
N SER A 125 10.35 -5.65 10.95
CA SER A 125 11.03 -6.09 12.18
C SER A 125 11.97 -7.30 12.03
N PHE A 126 11.90 -8.03 10.91
CA PHE A 126 12.68 -9.25 10.66
C PHE A 126 13.54 -9.19 9.41
N PHE A 127 13.33 -8.20 8.54
CA PHE A 127 14.02 -8.12 7.25
C PHE A 127 13.94 -6.71 6.66
N GLU A 128 14.86 -6.42 5.78
CA GLU A 128 14.82 -5.24 4.92
C GLU A 128 14.81 -5.68 3.46
N ILE A 129 14.00 -5.03 2.63
CA ILE A 129 13.92 -5.28 1.18
C ILE A 129 14.05 -3.96 0.44
N GLN A 130 14.89 -3.94 -0.59
CA GLN A 130 14.98 -2.81 -1.50
C GLN A 130 14.48 -3.22 -2.89
N PHE A 131 13.54 -2.46 -3.43
CA PHE A 131 13.12 -2.55 -4.83
C PHE A 131 13.71 -1.37 -5.59
N VAL A 132 14.47 -1.65 -6.64
CA VAL A 132 14.89 -0.64 -7.62
C VAL A 132 13.98 -0.76 -8.83
N LEU A 133 13.17 0.27 -9.05
CA LEU A 133 12.23 0.34 -10.15
C LEU A 133 12.95 0.94 -11.35
N ARG A 134 13.01 0.18 -12.45
CA ARG A 134 13.55 0.66 -13.72
C ARG A 134 12.38 1.08 -14.60
N SER A 135 12.31 2.38 -14.89
CA SER A 135 11.43 2.99 -15.88
C SER A 135 12.04 2.91 -17.27
#